data_AF-A0A920JXU1-F1
#
_entry.id   AF-A0A920JXU1-F1
#
_cell.length_a   1.000
_cell.length_b   1.000
_cell.length_c   1.000
_cell.angle_alpha   90.00
_cell.angle_beta   90.00
_cell.angle_gamma   90.00
#
_symmetry.space_group_name_H-M   'P 1'
#
loop_
_entity.id
_entity.type
_entity.pdbx_description
1 polymer ?
#
loop_
_entity_poly.entity_id
_entity_poly.type
_entity_poly.pdbx_seq_one_letter_code
_entity_poly.pdbx_strand_id
1 'polypeptide(L)' 'MVVAFFRELFGSGTIWGVVILPSTTNGGWYVANGMMLMPPSAFFIIGLLIWGLRSWKRSQIEKAEYKLSPNAKPSEVS' A
#
# COMPACT_ATOMS: atom_id res chain seq x y z
N MET A 1 -8.01 6.71 9.49
CA MET A 1 -9.23 7.01 8.71
C MET A 1 -9.14 6.56 7.25
N VAL A 2 -8.00 6.79 6.56
CA VAL A 2 -7.80 6.36 5.15
C VAL A 2 -8.00 4.85 4.90
N VAL A 3 -7.46 3.98 5.76
CA VAL A 3 -7.63 2.52 5.64
C VAL A 3 -9.10 2.10 5.70
N ALA A 4 -9.86 2.69 6.64
CA ALA A 4 -11.28 2.39 6.83
C ALA A 4 -12.12 2.85 5.64
N PHE A 5 -11.83 4.04 5.10
CA PHE A 5 -12.45 4.56 3.89
C PHE A 5 -12.29 3.61 2.70
N PHE A 6 -11.05 3.17 2.42
CA PHE A 6 -10.82 2.24 1.32
C PHE A 6 -11.46 0.87 1.57
N ARG A 7 -11.48 0.40 2.83
CA ARG A 7 -12.14 -0.85 3.20
C ARG A 7 -13.66 -0.80 2.97
N GLU A 8 -14.30 0.31 3.30
CA GLU A 8 -15.75 0.47 3.13
C GLU A 8 -16.11 0.63 1.65
N LEU A 9 -15.35 1.46 0.92
CA LEU A 9 -15.58 1.71 -0.50
C LEU A 9 -15.41 0.45 -1.37
N PHE A 10 -14.33 -0.31 -1.17
CA PHE A 10 -14.05 -1.49 -1.99
C PHE A 10 -14.57 -2.80 -1.36
N GLY A 11 -14.93 -2.79 -0.09
CA GLY A 11 -15.55 -3.92 0.59
C GLY A 11 -17.05 -3.95 0.33
N SER A 12 -17.78 -2.94 0.80
CA SER A 12 -19.25 -2.87 0.73
C SER A 12 -19.81 -1.93 -0.33
N GLY A 13 -18.96 -1.12 -0.99
CA GLY A 13 -19.42 -0.15 -1.99
C GLY A 13 -20.06 1.10 -1.39
N THR A 14 -19.96 1.26 -0.07
CA THR A 14 -20.56 2.36 0.69
C THR A 14 -19.49 3.22 1.32
N ILE A 15 -19.77 4.51 1.49
CA ILE A 15 -18.94 5.39 2.30
C ILE A 15 -19.87 6.19 3.20
N TRP A 16 -19.68 6.10 4.52
CA TRP A 16 -20.49 6.83 5.51
C TRP A 16 -22.01 6.57 5.37
N GLY A 17 -22.39 5.37 4.92
CA GLY A 17 -23.79 4.99 4.68
C GLY A 17 -24.37 5.45 3.33
N VAL A 18 -23.62 6.20 2.52
CA VAL A 18 -24.00 6.53 1.14
C VAL A 18 -23.50 5.44 0.20
N VAL A 19 -24.40 4.89 -0.62
CA VAL A 19 -24.06 3.88 -1.65
C VAL A 19 -23.42 4.59 -2.83
N ILE A 20 -22.10 4.43 -3.00
CA ILE A 20 -21.35 5.01 -4.12
C ILE A 20 -21.20 3.99 -5.25
N LEU A 21 -20.91 2.74 -4.88
CA LEU A 21 -20.85 1.62 -5.80
C LEU A 21 -22.02 0.68 -5.46
N PRO A 22 -23.12 0.72 -6.23
CA PRO A 22 -24.25 -0.14 -5.95
C PRO A 22 -23.82 -1.59 -6.15
N SER A 23 -23.80 -2.34 -5.05
CA SER A 23 -23.41 -3.74 -5.04
C SER A 23 -24.40 -4.59 -5.83
N THR A 24 -23.98 -5.69 -6.44
CA THR A 24 -24.85 -6.67 -7.11
C THR A 24 -25.94 -7.21 -6.17
N THR A 25 -25.66 -7.30 -4.87
CA THR A 25 -26.64 -7.66 -3.84
C THR A 25 -27.79 -6.65 -3.71
N ASN A 26 -27.55 -5.39 -4.06
CA ASN A 26 -28.53 -4.29 -4.02
C ASN A 26 -29.00 -3.88 -5.42
N GLY A 27 -28.87 -4.75 -6.43
CA GLY A 27 -29.32 -4.50 -7.81
C GLY A 27 -28.37 -3.63 -8.65
N GLY A 28 -27.13 -3.42 -8.19
CA GLY A 28 -26.11 -2.71 -8.95
C GLY A 28 -25.16 -3.62 -9.73
N TRP A 29 -24.06 -3.04 -10.21
CA TRP A 29 -23.06 -3.71 -11.06
C TRP A 29 -21.77 -4.07 -10.32
N TYR A 30 -21.60 -3.60 -9.08
CA TYR A 30 -20.38 -3.78 -8.33
C TYR A 30 -20.38 -5.07 -7.51
N VAL A 31 -19.41 -5.96 -7.69
CA VAL A 31 -19.29 -7.14 -6.82
C VAL A 31 -18.48 -6.75 -5.59
N ALA A 32 -19.14 -6.74 -4.43
CA ALA A 32 -18.51 -6.52 -3.15
C ALA A 32 -17.38 -7.54 -2.91
N ASN A 33 -16.15 -7.06 -2.66
CA ASN A 33 -15.01 -7.94 -2.37
C ASN A 33 -15.06 -8.40 -0.91
N GLY A 34 -15.66 -9.56 -0.67
CA GLY A 34 -15.73 -10.20 0.64
C GLY A 34 -14.36 -10.40 1.31
N MET A 35 -13.30 -10.59 0.52
CA MET A 35 -11.92 -10.64 1.02
C MET A 35 -11.48 -9.35 1.70
N MET A 36 -11.96 -8.19 1.26
CA MET A 36 -11.59 -6.89 1.81
C MET A 36 -12.36 -6.54 3.10
N LEU A 37 -13.43 -7.29 3.41
CA LEU A 37 -14.15 -7.21 4.67
C LEU A 37 -13.47 -8.03 5.79
N MET A 38 -12.65 -9.03 5.42
CA MET A 38 -12.00 -9.89 6.40
C MET A 38 -10.88 -9.15 7.17
N PRO A 39 -10.66 -9.46 8.46
CA PRO A 39 -9.58 -8.88 9.27
C PRO A 39 -8.18 -8.90 8.63
N PRO A 40 -7.76 -9.98 7.91
CA PRO A 40 -6.43 -10.05 7.29
C PRO A 40 -6.18 -8.99 6.21
N SER A 41 -7.23 -8.50 5.54
CA SER A 41 -7.10 -7.50 4.46
C SER A 41 -6.52 -6.16 4.95
N ALA A 42 -6.74 -5.83 6.22
CA ALA A 42 -6.23 -4.61 6.83
C ALA A 42 -4.70 -4.56 6.81
N PHE A 43 -4.02 -5.70 7.01
CA PHE A 43 -2.56 -5.77 6.98
C PHE A 43 -2.00 -5.49 5.59
N PHE A 44 -2.66 -5.99 4.54
CA PHE A 44 -2.27 -5.70 3.16
C PHE A 44 -2.44 -4.22 2.81
N ILE A 45 -3.57 -3.61 3.19
CA ILE A 45 -3.83 -2.18 2.94
C ILE A 45 -2.80 -1.31 3.67
N ILE A 46 -2.50 -1.62 4.94
CA ILE A 46 -1.49 -0.90 5.72
C ILE A 46 -0.10 -1.06 5.08
N GLY A 47 0.28 -2.27 4.66
CA GLY A 47 1.53 -2.54 3.97
C GLY A 47 1.68 -1.74 2.67
N LEU A 48 0.64 -1.72 1.84
CA LEU A 48 0.59 -0.95 0.59
C LEU A 48 0.62 0.56 0.83
N LEU A 49 -0.05 1.06 1.87
CA LEU A 49 -0.02 2.48 2.25
C LEU A 49 1.39 2.91 2.68
N ILE A 50 2.05 2.14 3.55
CA ILE A 50 3.42 2.42 3.98
C ILE A 50 4.37 2.37 2.78
N TRP A 51 4.23 1.35 1.93
CA TRP A 51 5.04 1.22 0.72
C TRP A 51 4.82 2.38 -0.27
N GLY A 52 3.56 2.80 -0.48
CA GLY A 52 3.22 3.94 -1.33
C GLY A 52 3.76 5.26 -0.78
N LEU A 53 3.59 5.50 0.53
CA LEU A 53 4.15 6.67 1.20
C LEU A 53 5.69 6.71 1.12
N ARG A 54 6.35 5.57 1.30
CA ARG A 54 7.81 5.43 1.18
C ARG A 54 8.29 5.63 -0.27
N SER A 55 7.52 5.14 -1.25
CA SER A 55 7.81 5.31 -2.66
C SER A 55 7.65 6.76 -3.11
N TRP A 56 6.67 7.47 -2.55
CA TRP A 56 6.41 8.87 -2.89
C TRP A 56 7.37 9.84 -2.19
N LYS A 57 7.68 9.63 -0.89
CA LYS A 57 8.73 10.35 -0.16
C LYS A 57 10.08 9.60 -0.17
N ARG A 58 10.60 9.34 -1.38
CA ARG A 58 12.00 8.85 -1.56
C ARG A 58 13.08 9.88 -1.17
N SER A 59 12.70 11.07 -0.74
CA SER A 59 13.63 12.12 -0.26
C SER A 59 14.40 11.74 1.02
N GLN A 60 14.03 10.65 1.70
CA GLN A 60 14.75 10.11 2.86
C GLN A 60 15.78 9.03 2.49
N ILE A 61 16.00 8.81 1.19
CA ILE A 61 17.14 8.01 0.73
C ILE A 61 18.35 8.93 0.84
N GLU A 62 19.10 8.80 1.94
CA GLU A 62 20.42 9.41 2.07
C GLU A 62 21.24 9.03 0.84
N LYS A 63 21.91 10.02 0.25
CA LYS A 63 22.83 9.75 -0.87
C LYS A 63 23.88 8.78 -0.35
N ALA A 64 24.18 7.73 -1.10
CA ALA A 64 25.27 6.84 -0.76
C ALA A 64 26.56 7.68 -0.64
N GLU A 65 27.00 7.96 0.58
CA GLU A 65 28.18 8.79 0.85
C GLU A 65 29.49 8.01 0.63
N TYR A 66 29.40 6.72 0.27
CA TYR A 66 30.58 5.96 -0.10
C TYR A 66 30.96 6.23 -1.56
N LYS A 67 31.73 7.29 -1.77
CA LYS A 67 32.58 7.42 -2.96
C LYS A 67 33.62 6.31 -2.89
N LEU A 68 33.50 5.31 -3.77
CA LEU A 68 34.60 4.37 -4.05
C LEU A 68 35.81 5.19 -4.52
N SER A 69 36.76 5.40 -3.61
CA SER A 69 38.07 5.95 -3.94
C SER A 69 38.71 5.07 -5.02
N PRO A 70 39.33 5.62 -6.08
CA PRO A 70 39.90 4.83 -7.19
C PRO A 70 40.99 3.79 -6.83
N ASN A 71 41.38 3.68 -5.56
CA ASN A 71 42.55 2.92 -5.11
C ASN A 71 42.22 1.73 -4.20
N ALA A 72 41.01 1.16 -4.27
CA ALA A 72 40.75 -0.13 -3.64
C ALA A 72 41.54 -1.23 -4.38
N LYS A 73 42.81 -1.41 -4.03
CA LYS A 73 43.55 -2.62 -4.39
C LYS A 73 42.85 -3.78 -3.67
N PRO A 74 42.54 -4.90 -4.35
CA PRO A 74 42.09 -6.09 -3.65
C PRO A 74 43.22 -6.51 -2.72
N SER A 75 42.96 -6.54 -1.42
CA SER A 75 43.87 -7.17 -0.47
C SER A 75 43.87 -8.65 -0.79
N GLU A 76 44.91 -9.09 -1.50
CA GLU A 76 45.21 -10.49 -1.72
C GLU A 76 45.42 -11.14 -0.34
N VAL A 77 44.51 -12.02 0.01
CA VAL A 77 44.60 -12.88 1.19
C VAL A 77 45.77 -13.83 0.99
N SER A 78 46.88 -13.59 1.71
CA SER A 78 47.97 -14.54 1.92
C SER A 78 47.75 -15.32 3.21
#